data_AF-A0A848XGZ4-F1
#
_entry.id   AF-A0A848XGZ4-F1
#
_cell.length_a   1.000
_cell.length_b   1.000
_cell.length_c   1.000
_cell.angle_alpha   90.00
_cell.angle_beta   90.00
_cell.angle_gamma   90.00
#
_symmetry.space_group_name_H-M   'P 1'
#
loop_
_entity.id
_entity.type
_entity.pdbx_description
1 polymer ?
#
loop_
_entity_poly.entity_id
_entity_poly.type
_entity_poly.pdbx_seq_one_letter_code
_entity_poly.pdbx_strand_id
1 'polypeptide(L)'
;CCSVGRQLRAKELRARTVTVKLRDFDFTTRQASTTQPEGIETDHALYALAGGLLRQLRARRPAGVRLLGVGVSTLVRQAVGRQLPLFEDGTSLETERDRTLSRAVDRVRDRFGHEALSPGSVLGSRDRRIDG
;
A
#
# COMPACT_ATOMS: atom_id res chain seq x y z
N CYS A 1 0.85 5.30 1.11
CA CYS A 1 0.48 3.89 1.40
C CYS A 1 0.91 3.46 2.81
N CYS A 2 2.15 3.69 3.25
CA CYS A 2 2.63 3.22 4.57
C CYS A 2 1.79 3.70 5.76
N SER A 3 1.34 4.96 5.76
CA SER A 3 0.41 5.46 6.79
C SER A 3 -0.91 4.68 6.83
N VAL A 4 -1.45 4.32 5.67
CA VAL A 4 -2.74 3.60 5.57
C VAL A 4 -2.57 2.15 6.03
N GLY A 5 -1.51 1.47 5.58
CA GLY A 5 -1.21 0.11 6.03
C GLY A 5 -0.98 0.03 7.53
N ARG A 6 -0.21 0.96 8.11
CA ARG A 6 -0.02 1.03 9.56
C ARG A 6 -1.34 1.26 10.32
N GLN A 7 -2.22 2.14 9.82
CA GLN A 7 -3.53 2.39 10.44
C GLN A 7 -4.45 1.17 10.39
N LEU A 8 -4.42 0.40 9.29
CA LEU A 8 -5.14 -0.88 9.20
C LEU A 8 -4.64 -1.86 10.25
N ARG A 9 -3.33 -2.07 10.33
CA ARG A 9 -2.70 -3.01 11.27
C ARG A 9 -2.92 -2.60 12.72
N ALA A 10 -2.80 -1.32 13.05
CA ALA A 10 -3.07 -0.79 14.40
C ALA A 10 -4.53 -0.98 14.86
N LYS A 11 -5.46 -1.15 13.92
CA LYS A 11 -6.88 -1.41 14.20
C LYS A 11 -7.27 -2.88 14.01
N GLU A 12 -6.31 -3.75 13.72
CA GLU A 12 -6.54 -5.18 13.41
C GLU A 12 -7.52 -5.38 12.23
N LEU A 13 -7.44 -4.49 11.25
CA LEU A 13 -8.26 -4.50 10.04
C LEU A 13 -7.43 -4.85 8.81
N ARG A 14 -8.11 -5.43 7.82
CA ARG A 14 -7.64 -5.57 6.44
C ARG A 14 -8.64 -4.88 5.52
N ALA A 15 -8.18 -4.40 4.38
CA ALA A 15 -9.04 -3.78 3.38
C ALA A 15 -9.08 -4.61 2.10
N ARG A 16 -10.26 -4.75 1.49
CA ARG A 16 -10.38 -5.41 0.19
C ARG A 16 -10.33 -4.43 -0.96
N THR A 17 -10.80 -3.21 -0.76
CA THR A 17 -10.90 -2.21 -1.83
C THR A 17 -9.87 -1.12 -1.64
N VAL A 18 -9.07 -0.87 -2.68
CA VAL A 18 -8.13 0.26 -2.76
C VAL A 18 -8.66 1.25 -3.77
N THR A 19 -8.69 2.53 -3.41
CA THR A 19 -9.12 3.63 -4.27
C THR A 19 -8.02 4.67 -4.39
N VAL A 20 -7.73 5.09 -5.61
CA VAL A 20 -6.86 6.24 -5.89
C VAL A 20 -7.73 7.40 -6.36
N LYS A 21 -7.59 8.53 -5.69
CA LYS A 21 -8.23 9.80 -6.04
C LYS A 21 -7.18 10.76 -6.58
N LEU A 22 -7.46 11.34 -7.74
CA LEU A 22 -6.59 12.28 -8.43
C LEU A 22 -7.38 13.56 -8.71
N ARG A 23 -6.85 14.71 -8.28
CA ARG A 23 -7.38 16.02 -8.67
C ARG A 23 -6.40 16.67 -9.64
N ASP A 24 -6.89 17.00 -10.83
CA ASP A 24 -6.11 17.63 -11.89
C ASP A 24 -5.93 19.14 -11.62
N PHE A 25 -5.11 19.79 -12.44
CA PHE A 25 -4.83 21.23 -12.36
C PHE A 25 -6.05 22.12 -12.61
N ASP A 26 -7.03 21.62 -13.35
CA ASP A 26 -8.32 22.27 -13.62
C ASP A 26 -9.36 21.98 -12.52
N PHE A 27 -8.90 21.44 -11.38
CA PHE A 27 -9.71 21.03 -10.23
C PHE A 27 -10.69 19.87 -10.49
N THR A 28 -10.67 19.26 -11.68
CA THR A 28 -11.43 18.06 -11.99
C THR A 28 -10.95 16.89 -11.12
N THR A 29 -11.88 16.18 -10.50
CA THR A 29 -11.58 15.01 -9.67
C THR A 29 -11.90 13.74 -10.42
N ARG A 30 -10.93 12.81 -10.45
CA ARG A 30 -11.06 11.49 -11.05
C ARG A 30 -10.62 10.44 -10.02
N GLN A 31 -11.23 9.27 -10.07
CA GLN A 31 -10.88 8.18 -9.18
C GLN A 31 -10.98 6.83 -9.88
N ALA A 32 -10.19 5.88 -9.42
CA ALA A 32 -10.26 4.50 -9.83
C ALA A 32 -10.10 3.61 -8.59
N SER A 33 -10.76 2.47 -8.59
CA SER A 33 -10.73 1.52 -7.48
C SER A 33 -10.62 0.09 -7.96
N THR A 34 -10.01 -0.76 -7.15
CA THR A 34 -9.97 -2.21 -7.36
C THR A 34 -10.31 -2.92 -6.07
N THR A 35 -11.06 -4.02 -6.17
CA THR A 35 -11.45 -4.85 -5.02
C THR A 35 -10.83 -6.22 -5.15
N GLN A 36 -10.16 -6.66 -4.09
CA GLN A 36 -9.52 -7.95 -4.00
C GLN A 36 -10.45 -9.00 -3.35
N PRO A 37 -10.30 -10.29 -3.72
CA PRO A 37 -11.03 -11.36 -3.08
C PRO A 37 -10.65 -11.46 -1.59
N GLU A 38 -9.35 -11.35 -1.28
CA GLU A 38 -8.84 -11.33 0.09
C GLU A 38 -8.53 -9.91 0.58
N GLY A 39 -8.61 -9.71 1.90
CA GLY A 39 -8.22 -8.45 2.52
C GLY A 39 -6.69 -8.32 2.61
N ILE A 40 -6.19 -7.10 2.33
CA ILE A 40 -4.77 -6.76 2.38
C ILE A 40 -4.46 -5.72 3.47
N GLU A 41 -3.23 -5.75 3.99
CA GLU A 41 -2.77 -4.82 5.04
C GLU A 41 -1.33 -4.33 4.88
N THR A 42 -0.54 -4.94 3.98
CA THR A 42 0.86 -4.59 3.77
C THR A 42 1.03 -3.35 2.90
N ASP A 43 2.07 -2.58 3.20
CA ASP A 43 2.37 -1.35 2.46
C ASP A 43 2.72 -1.67 1.00
N HIS A 44 3.36 -2.82 0.76
CA HIS A 44 3.75 -3.31 -0.56
C HIS A 44 2.52 -3.62 -1.43
N ALA A 45 1.56 -4.42 -0.93
CA ALA A 45 0.33 -4.73 -1.67
C ALA A 45 -0.47 -3.47 -1.99
N LEU A 46 -0.64 -2.58 -1.00
CA LEU A 46 -1.34 -1.31 -1.17
C LEU A 46 -0.65 -0.42 -2.22
N TYR A 47 0.69 -0.36 -2.21
CA TYR A 47 1.46 0.41 -3.18
C TYR A 47 1.34 -0.15 -4.59
N ALA A 48 1.44 -1.48 -4.77
CA ALA A 48 1.30 -2.12 -6.07
C ALA A 48 -0.06 -1.82 -6.71
N LEU A 49 -1.15 -1.99 -5.96
CA LEU A 49 -2.51 -1.70 -6.43
C LEU A 49 -2.72 -0.21 -6.73
N ALA A 50 -2.33 0.67 -5.81
CA ALA A 50 -2.46 2.11 -6.02
C ALA A 50 -1.64 2.59 -7.23
N GLY A 51 -0.44 2.04 -7.43
CA GLY A 51 0.39 2.33 -8.60
C GLY A 51 -0.28 1.93 -9.91
N GLY A 52 -0.93 0.77 -9.95
CA GLY A 52 -1.74 0.33 -11.10
C GLY A 52 -2.90 1.28 -11.41
N LEU A 53 -3.69 1.62 -10.39
CA LEU A 53 -4.82 2.56 -10.53
C LEU A 53 -4.38 3.95 -10.96
N LEU A 54 -3.26 4.45 -10.43
CA LEU A 54 -2.70 5.73 -10.83
C LEU A 54 -2.26 5.72 -12.29
N ARG A 55 -1.57 4.66 -12.76
CA ARG A 55 -1.20 4.52 -14.17
C ARG A 55 -2.44 4.51 -15.06
N GLN A 56 -3.49 3.80 -14.67
CA GLN A 56 -4.76 3.78 -15.40
C GLN A 56 -5.38 5.18 -15.51
N LEU A 57 -5.42 5.93 -14.40
CA LEU A 57 -5.93 7.31 -14.41
C LEU A 57 -5.08 8.24 -15.29
N ARG A 58 -3.75 8.14 -15.23
CA ARG A 58 -2.86 8.97 -16.06
C ARG A 58 -2.95 8.62 -17.54
N ALA A 59 -3.13 7.35 -17.89
CA ALA A 59 -3.31 6.92 -19.27
C ALA A 59 -4.59 7.49 -19.91
N ARG A 60 -5.68 7.64 -19.13
CA ARG A 60 -6.94 8.25 -19.60
C ARG A 60 -6.82 9.76 -19.83
N ARG A 61 -6.02 10.45 -19.01
CA ARG A 61 -5.79 11.89 -19.13
C ARG A 61 -4.43 12.27 -18.52
N PRO A 62 -3.42 12.61 -19.34
CA PRO A 62 -2.13 13.08 -18.87
C PRO A 62 -2.21 14.57 -18.56
N ALA A 63 -2.62 14.90 -17.33
CA ALA A 63 -2.70 16.27 -16.83
C ALA A 63 -1.82 16.46 -15.57
N GLY A 64 -1.50 17.72 -15.26
CA GLY A 64 -0.83 18.09 -14.02
C GLY A 64 -1.70 17.73 -12.80
N VAL A 65 -1.07 17.23 -11.75
CA VAL A 65 -1.74 16.72 -10.55
C VAL A 65 -1.63 17.74 -9.42
N ARG A 66 -2.77 18.16 -8.85
CA ARG A 66 -2.82 19.00 -7.64
C ARG A 66 -2.94 18.19 -6.36
N LEU A 67 -3.63 17.05 -6.42
CA LEU A 67 -3.84 16.19 -5.26
C LEU A 67 -3.83 14.74 -5.69
N LEU A 68 -3.12 13.91 -4.92
CA LEU A 68 -3.14 12.46 -5.03
C LEU A 68 -3.47 11.88 -3.64
N GLY A 69 -4.53 11.10 -3.57
CA GLY A 69 -4.97 10.42 -2.36
C GLY A 69 -5.12 8.92 -2.59
N VAL A 70 -4.79 8.13 -1.58
CA VAL A 70 -5.05 6.69 -1.53
C VAL A 70 -5.99 6.43 -0.36
N GLY A 71 -7.12 5.80 -0.64
CA GLY A 71 -8.11 5.39 0.35
C GLY A 71 -8.35 3.89 0.30
N VAL A 72 -8.84 3.34 1.40
CA VAL A 72 -9.21 1.93 1.53
C VAL A 72 -10.63 1.79 2.06
N SER A 73 -11.33 0.76 1.59
CA SER A 73 -12.70 0.43 2.02
C SER A 73 -12.93 -1.08 2.00
N THR A 74 -14.15 -1.50 2.32
CA THR A 74 -14.51 -2.93 2.49
C THR A 74 -13.61 -3.58 3.54
N LEU A 75 -13.68 -3.02 4.76
CA LEU A 75 -12.82 -3.40 5.87
C LEU A 75 -13.31 -4.69 6.50
N VAL A 76 -12.39 -5.62 6.72
CA VAL A 76 -12.65 -6.90 7.37
C VAL A 76 -11.74 -7.03 8.58
N ARG A 77 -12.22 -7.64 9.66
CA ARG A 77 -11.37 -7.97 10.81
C ARG A 77 -10.34 -9.01 10.41
N GLN A 78 -9.15 -8.90 10.98
CA GLN A 78 -8.18 -9.99 10.91
C GLN A 78 -8.78 -11.23 11.59
N ALA A 79 -8.94 -12.32 10.84
CA ALA A 79 -9.39 -13.58 11.41
C ALA A 79 -8.27 -14.18 12.28
N VAL A 80 -8.57 -14.50 13.54
CA VAL A 80 -7.68 -15.25 14.41
C VAL A 80 -7.76 -16.73 14.01
N GLY A 81 -6.67 -17.30 13.51
CA GLY A 81 -6.57 -18.75 13.28
C GLY A 81 -6.99 -19.27 11.90
N ARG A 82 -6.72 -18.56 10.80
CA ARG A 82 -6.89 -19.15 9.46
C ARG A 82 -5.83 -20.25 9.24
N GLN A 83 -6.28 -21.47 8.93
CA GLN A 83 -5.42 -22.55 8.47
C GLN A 83 -4.66 -22.09 7.22
N LEU A 84 -3.34 -22.21 7.27
CA LEU A 84 -2.46 -21.80 6.18
C LEU A 84 -2.73 -22.70 4.96
N PRO A 85 -2.84 -22.14 3.74
CA PRO A 85 -2.68 -22.96 2.55
C PRO A 85 -1.28 -23.57 2.60
N LEU A 86 -1.19 -24.89 2.38
CA LEU A 86 0.07 -25.64 2.45
C LEU A 86 1.07 -25.16 1.37
N PHE A 87 0.57 -24.49 0.33
CA PHE A 87 1.34 -23.90 -0.76
C PHE A 87 0.96 -22.43 -0.94
N GLU A 88 1.96 -21.57 -1.07
CA GLU A 88 1.76 -20.18 -1.48
C GLU A 88 1.49 -20.17 -2.99
N ASP A 89 0.24 -19.99 -3.40
CA ASP A 89 -0.07 -19.68 -4.79
C ASP A 89 0.50 -18.29 -5.10
N GLY A 90 1.47 -18.21 -6.01
CA GLY A 90 2.21 -16.98 -6.38
C GLY A 90 1.35 -15.85 -7.00
N THR A 91 0.02 -15.98 -6.94
CA THR A 91 -0.98 -15.00 -7.36
C THR A 91 -1.38 -14.04 -6.23
N SER A 92 -0.99 -14.33 -4.99
CA SER A 92 -1.32 -13.49 -3.83
C SER A 92 -0.51 -12.19 -3.83
N LEU A 93 -1.19 -11.06 -3.58
CA LEU A 93 -0.55 -9.73 -3.52
C LEU A 93 0.30 -9.50 -2.27
N GLU A 94 0.10 -10.31 -1.23
CA GLU A 94 0.89 -10.34 0.00
C GLU A 94 0.83 -11.74 0.63
N THR A 95 1.94 -12.15 1.23
CA THR A 95 2.09 -13.41 1.97
C THR A 95 1.96 -13.19 3.48
N GLU A 96 1.83 -14.26 4.27
CA GLU A 96 1.93 -14.16 5.73
C GLU A 96 3.32 -13.73 6.19
N ARG A 97 4.38 -14.05 5.43
CA ARG A 97 5.73 -13.54 5.68
C ARG A 97 5.78 -12.03 5.54
N ASP A 98 5.19 -11.47 4.49
CA ASP A 98 5.12 -10.02 4.27
C ASP A 98 4.33 -9.30 5.37
N ARG A 99 3.24 -9.91 5.83
CA ARG A 99 2.43 -9.42 6.95
C ARG A 99 3.24 -9.42 8.25
N THR A 100 3.90 -10.52 8.55
CA THR A 100 4.76 -10.67 9.74
C THR A 100 5.89 -9.66 9.73
N LEU A 101 6.54 -9.47 8.57
CA LEU A 101 7.58 -8.47 8.38
C LEU A 101 7.05 -7.05 8.60
N SER A 102 5.90 -6.70 8.00
CA SER A 102 5.29 -5.38 8.16
C SER A 102 4.99 -5.07 9.63
N ARG A 103 4.48 -6.05 10.39
CA ARG A 103 4.24 -5.92 11.83
C ARG A 103 5.52 -5.79 12.63
N ALA A 104 6.58 -6.51 12.26
CA ALA A 104 7.89 -6.40 12.90
C ALA A 104 8.49 -4.99 12.68
N VAL A 105 8.39 -4.47 11.46
CA VAL A 105 8.83 -3.10 11.12
C VAL A 105 8.05 -2.07 11.95
N ASP A 106 6.74 -2.23 12.09
CA ASP A 106 5.93 -1.33 12.93
C ASP A 106 6.40 -1.34 14.38
N ARG A 107 6.65 -2.52 14.99
CA ARG A 107 7.15 -2.62 16.37
C ARG A 107 8.50 -1.91 16.56
N VAL A 108 9.40 -2.03 15.59
CA VAL A 108 10.70 -1.34 15.64
C VAL A 108 10.48 0.17 15.54
N ARG A 109 9.61 0.64 14.64
CA ARG A 109 9.29 2.07 14.51
C ARG A 109 8.60 2.65 15.74
N ASP A 110 7.76 1.87 16.40
CA ASP A 110 7.09 2.27 17.64
C ASP A 110 8.09 2.43 18.80
N ARG A 111 9.15 1.61 18.82
CA ARG A 111 10.18 1.65 19.86
C ARG A 111 11.30 2.67 19.60
N PHE A 112 11.70 2.86 18.33
CA PHE A 112 12.91 3.61 17.97
C PHE A 112 12.64 4.82 17.05
N GLY A 113 11.38 5.09 16.72
CA GLY A 113 11.00 6.17 15.83
C GLY A 113 11.09 5.82 14.34
N HIS A 114 10.54 6.70 13.50
CA HIS A 114 10.37 6.46 12.06
C HIS A 114 11.70 6.36 11.29
N GLU A 115 12.76 7.01 11.77
CA GLU A 115 14.07 7.02 11.10
C GLU A 115 14.87 5.73 11.30
N ALA A 116 14.49 4.89 12.26
CA ALA A 116 15.23 3.68 12.60
C ALA A 116 15.21 2.61 11.50
N LEU A 117 14.20 2.60 10.62
CA LEU A 117 14.08 1.62 9.52
C LEU A 117 13.53 2.23 8.22
N SER A 118 14.38 2.24 7.19
CA SER A 118 14.02 2.59 5.82
C SER A 118 14.03 1.34 4.93
N PRO A 119 13.04 1.15 4.02
CA PRO A 119 13.06 0.05 3.07
C PRO A 119 14.31 0.12 2.18
N GLY A 120 15.00 -1.01 1.98
CA GLY A 120 16.22 -1.07 1.15
C GLY A 120 16.02 -0.59 -0.29
N SER A 121 14.81 -0.75 -0.85
CA SER A 121 14.44 -0.23 -2.17
C SER A 121 14.47 1.31 -2.25
N VAL A 122 14.34 2.02 -1.12
CA VAL A 122 14.47 3.47 -1.06
C VAL A 122 15.94 3.89 -1.11
N LEU A 123 16.86 3.09 -0.57
CA LEU A 123 18.29 3.38 -0.57
C LEU A 123 18.88 3.37 -2.00
N GLY A 124 18.42 2.46 -2.88
CA GLY A 124 18.81 2.44 -4.30
C GLY A 124 18.33 3.64 -5.13
N SER A 125 17.46 4.51 -4.57
CA SER A 125 17.02 5.74 -5.24
C SER A 125 17.81 7.00 -4.84
N ARG A 126 18.56 6.94 -3.73
CA ARG A 126 19.42 8.05 -3.27
C ARG A 126 20.80 8.05 -3.94
N ASP A 127 21.26 6.89 -4.39
CA ASP A 127 22.57 6.73 -5.02
C ASP A 127 22.66 7.29 -6.46
N ARG A 128 21.52 7.57 -7.11
CA ARG A 128 21.47 8.14 -8.47
C ARG A 128 21.39 9.67 -8.53
N ARG A 129 21.62 10.36 -7.42
CA ARG A 129 21.60 11.84 -7.37
C ARG A 129 22.94 12.48 -7.05
N ILE A 130 24.01 11.70 -6.94
CA ILE A 130 25.35 12.19 -6.57
C ILE A 130 26.35 12.07 -7.73
N ASP A 131 25.87 11.86 -8.95
CA ASP A 131 26.66 12.00 -10.19
C ASP A 131 25.82 12.81 -11.20
N GLY A 132 26.12 14.10 -11.32
CA GLY A 132 25.45 15.04 -12.24
C GLY A 132 25.85 16.48 -11.97
#